data_AF-A0A4Q7KN28-F1
#
_entry.id   AF-A0A4Q7KN28-F1
#
_cell.length_a   1.000
_cell.length_b   1.000
_cell.length_c   1.000
_cell.angle_alpha   90.00
_cell.angle_beta   90.00
_cell.angle_gamma   90.00
#
_symmetry.space_group_name_H-M   'P 1'
#
loop_
_entity.id
_entity.type
_entity.pdbx_description
1 polymer ?
#
loop_
_entity_poly.entity_id
_entity_poly.type
_entity_poly.pdbx_seq_one_letter_code
_entity_poly.pdbx_strand_id
1 'polypeptide(L)'
;MAFPAAVHHGAAPTPPDADPLAIRACLTPDVVAEFDREWEIVLERAKQDKDLRPVHELLGKWRHLAYAELVEPGSYFRTLAVAAHIQATGQPRTGSVSGDDVRAMIDRRLGR
;
A
#
# COMPACT_ATOMS: atom_id res chain seq x y z
N MET A 1 5.26 -39.66 15.89
CA MET A 1 6.30 -38.62 15.81
C MET A 1 5.89 -37.67 14.68
N ALA A 2 5.51 -36.43 15.01
CA ALA A 2 5.13 -35.42 14.02
C ALA A 2 6.33 -34.50 13.77
N PHE A 3 6.75 -34.38 12.52
CA PHE A 3 7.79 -33.43 12.12
C PHE A 3 7.20 -32.01 12.15
N PRO A 4 7.91 -31.01 12.70
CA PRO A 4 7.46 -29.63 12.59
C PRO A 4 7.46 -29.24 11.11
N ALA A 5 6.34 -28.72 10.63
CA ALA A 5 6.25 -28.14 9.30
C ALA A 5 7.30 -27.05 9.18
N ALA A 6 8.22 -27.21 8.23
CA ALA A 6 9.16 -26.16 7.88
C ALA A 6 8.35 -24.92 7.50
N VAL A 7 8.50 -23.86 8.28
CA VAL A 7 8.07 -22.51 7.88
C VAL A 7 8.87 -22.17 6.64
N HIS A 8 8.24 -22.38 5.47
CA HIS A 8 8.72 -21.83 4.21
C HIS A 8 8.69 -20.31 4.37
N HIS A 9 9.84 -19.73 4.74
CA HIS A 9 10.10 -18.32 4.51
C HIS A 9 10.26 -18.17 3.00
N GLY A 10 9.13 -18.22 2.28
CA GLY A 10 9.08 -17.87 0.87
C GLY A 10 9.69 -16.48 0.74
N ALA A 11 10.61 -16.33 -0.22
CA ALA A 11 11.24 -15.03 -0.48
C ALA A 11 10.15 -13.96 -0.50
N ALA A 12 10.28 -12.94 0.35
CA ALA A 12 9.32 -11.86 0.39
C ALA A 12 9.15 -11.30 -1.03
N PRO A 13 7.92 -11.01 -1.47
CA PRO A 13 7.71 -10.46 -2.80
C PRO A 13 8.56 -9.20 -2.95
N THR A 14 9.05 -8.98 -4.16
CA THR A 14 9.77 -7.75 -4.50
C THR A 14 8.75 -6.67 -4.86
N PRO A 15 8.92 -5.42 -4.38
CA PRO A 15 8.08 -4.32 -4.84
C PRO A 15 8.12 -4.20 -6.37
N PRO A 16 6.99 -3.97 -7.06
CA PRO A 16 6.98 -3.78 -8.50
C PRO A 16 7.78 -2.52 -8.87
N ASP A 17 8.16 -2.40 -10.13
CA ASP A 17 8.71 -1.15 -10.65
C ASP A 17 7.67 -0.03 -10.61
N ALA A 18 8.13 1.22 -10.60
CA ALA A 18 7.26 2.40 -10.66
C ALA A 18 6.72 2.65 -12.09
N ASP A 19 6.18 1.60 -12.70
CA ASP A 19 5.60 1.57 -14.04
C ASP A 19 4.10 1.24 -13.95
N PRO A 20 3.21 1.91 -14.72
CA PRO A 20 1.77 1.67 -14.65
C PRO A 20 1.37 0.22 -14.89
N LEU A 21 2.00 -0.49 -15.84
CA LEU A 21 1.65 -1.87 -16.17
C LEU A 21 2.13 -2.83 -15.07
N ALA A 22 3.35 -2.62 -14.57
CA ALA A 22 3.88 -3.39 -13.46
C ALA A 22 3.03 -3.24 -12.19
N ILE A 23 2.59 -2.01 -11.89
CA ILE A 23 1.68 -1.72 -10.77
C ILE A 23 0.35 -2.44 -10.97
N ARG A 24 -0.31 -2.29 -12.12
CA ARG A 24 -1.63 -2.90 -12.38
C ARG A 24 -1.61 -4.42 -12.27
N ALA A 25 -0.53 -5.09 -12.68
CA ALA A 25 -0.39 -6.54 -12.59
C ALA A 25 -0.41 -7.09 -11.15
N CYS A 26 -0.16 -6.23 -10.17
CA CYS A 26 -0.11 -6.57 -8.74
C CYS A 26 -1.45 -6.39 -8.03
N LEU A 27 -2.42 -5.76 -8.67
CA LEU A 27 -3.67 -5.32 -8.05
C LEU A 27 -4.81 -6.29 -8.34
N THR A 28 -5.74 -6.40 -7.39
CA THR A 28 -7.03 -7.05 -7.63
C THR A 28 -7.88 -6.19 -8.57
N PRO A 29 -8.89 -6.76 -9.29
CA PRO A 29 -9.70 -6.00 -10.25
C PRO A 29 -10.33 -4.73 -9.67
N ASP A 30 -10.82 -4.81 -8.43
CA ASP A 30 -11.43 -3.67 -7.74
C ASP A 30 -10.41 -2.56 -7.46
N VAL A 31 -9.18 -2.93 -7.10
CA VAL A 31 -8.10 -1.97 -6.82
C VAL A 31 -7.50 -1.42 -8.13
N VAL A 32 -7.47 -2.20 -9.22
CA VAL A 32 -7.14 -1.68 -10.57
C VAL A 32 -8.10 -0.56 -10.96
N ALA A 33 -9.40 -0.72 -10.69
CA ALA A 33 -10.38 0.32 -11.00
C ALA A 33 -10.14 1.62 -10.22
N GLU A 34 -9.60 1.55 -9.01
CA GLU A 34 -9.19 2.74 -8.23
C GLU A 34 -7.95 3.40 -8.83
N PHE A 35 -6.94 2.59 -9.19
CA PHE A 35 -5.73 3.07 -9.84
C PHE A 35 -6.05 3.79 -11.16
N ASP A 36 -6.82 3.14 -12.04
CA ASP A 36 -7.17 3.69 -13.35
C ASP A 36 -7.95 5.01 -13.21
N ARG A 37 -8.84 5.15 -12.23
CA ARG A 37 -9.56 6.41 -12.00
C ARG A 37 -8.65 7.55 -11.56
N GLU A 38 -7.74 7.30 -10.61
CA GLU A 38 -6.79 8.34 -10.20
C GLU A 38 -5.79 8.68 -11.30
N TRP A 39 -5.35 7.67 -12.07
CA TRP A 39 -4.46 7.82 -13.21
C TRP A 39 -5.02 8.79 -14.24
N GLU A 40 -6.27 8.61 -14.67
CA GLU A 40 -6.91 9.51 -15.63
C GLU A 40 -7.01 10.95 -15.10
N ILE A 41 -7.37 11.13 -13.81
CA ILE A 41 -7.45 12.46 -13.19
C ILE A 41 -6.09 13.16 -13.19
N VAL A 42 -5.04 12.45 -12.81
CA VAL A 42 -3.68 13.01 -12.72
C VAL A 42 -3.11 13.29 -14.11
N LEU A 43 -3.33 12.40 -15.09
CA LEU A 43 -2.88 12.61 -16.46
C LEU A 43 -3.55 13.84 -17.10
N GLU A 44 -4.86 14.00 -16.93
CA GLU A 44 -5.55 15.16 -17.51
C GLU A 44 -5.07 16.48 -16.88
N ARG A 45 -4.81 16.51 -15.57
CA ARG A 45 -4.19 17.68 -14.92
C ARG A 45 -2.77 17.93 -15.41
N ALA A 46 -1.93 16.90 -15.46
CA ALA A 46 -0.55 17.00 -15.94
C ALA A 46 -0.47 17.55 -17.37
N LYS A 47 -1.41 17.14 -18.23
CA LYS A 47 -1.56 17.62 -19.60
C LYS A 47 -1.97 19.09 -19.68
N GLN A 48 -2.82 19.57 -18.77
CA GLN A 48 -3.23 20.97 -18.68
C GLN A 48 -2.06 21.85 -18.20
N ASP A 49 -1.42 21.43 -17.11
CA ASP A 49 -0.40 22.21 -16.41
C ASP A 49 1.00 22.06 -17.03
N LYS A 50 1.17 21.12 -17.96
CA LYS A 50 2.46 20.73 -18.58
C LYS A 50 3.49 20.27 -17.54
N ASP A 51 3.01 19.64 -16.47
CA ASP A 51 3.81 19.17 -15.36
C ASP A 51 3.57 17.69 -15.08
N LEU A 52 4.62 16.88 -15.19
CA LEU A 52 4.57 15.43 -14.95
C LEU A 52 4.91 15.03 -13.52
N ARG A 53 5.31 15.96 -12.64
CA ARG A 53 5.62 15.64 -11.23
C ARG A 53 4.47 14.90 -10.53
N PRO A 54 3.18 15.30 -10.69
CA PRO A 54 2.07 14.59 -10.07
C PRO A 54 1.92 13.14 -10.55
N VAL A 55 2.31 12.84 -11.80
CA VAL A 55 2.28 11.47 -12.35
C VAL A 55 3.32 10.59 -11.66
N HIS A 56 4.53 11.10 -11.45
CA HIS A 56 5.58 10.36 -10.74
C HIS A 56 5.24 10.14 -9.26
N GLU A 57 4.63 11.14 -8.61
CA GLU A 57 4.14 11.02 -7.23
C GLU A 57 3.03 9.97 -7.13
N LEU A 58 2.10 9.96 -8.08
CA LEU A 58 1.04 8.95 -8.18
C LEU A 58 1.64 7.54 -8.30
N LEU A 59 2.61 7.33 -9.19
CA LEU A 59 3.27 6.04 -9.37
C LEU A 59 4.04 5.61 -8.11
N GLY A 60 4.70 6.53 -7.43
CA GLY A 60 5.34 6.26 -6.15
C GLY A 60 4.35 5.78 -5.09
N LYS A 61 3.22 6.47 -4.94
CA LYS A 61 2.13 6.08 -4.03
C LYS A 61 1.60 4.68 -4.36
N TRP A 62 1.25 4.46 -5.63
CA TRP A 62 0.64 3.20 -6.05
C TRP A 62 1.60 2.02 -6.05
N ARG A 63 2.90 2.24 -6.22
CA ARG A 63 3.91 1.21 -6.01
C ARG A 63 3.88 0.65 -4.59
N HIS A 64 3.74 1.52 -3.58
CA HIS A 64 3.61 1.07 -2.18
C HIS A 64 2.32 0.30 -1.93
N LEU A 65 1.21 0.75 -2.50
CA LEU A 65 -0.09 0.07 -2.37
C LEU A 65 -0.08 -1.28 -3.10
N ALA A 66 0.47 -1.35 -4.30
CA ALA A 66 0.62 -2.58 -5.06
C ALA A 66 1.49 -3.59 -4.31
N TYR A 67 2.57 -3.14 -3.69
CA TYR A 67 3.39 -4.02 -2.85
C TYR A 67 2.62 -4.56 -1.64
N ALA A 68 1.87 -3.70 -0.93
CA ALA A 68 1.04 -4.13 0.18
C ALA A 68 -0.02 -5.16 -0.26
N GLU A 69 -0.62 -4.95 -1.43
CA GLU A 69 -1.62 -5.85 -2.00
C GLU A 69 -1.05 -7.20 -2.44
N LEU A 70 0.20 -7.24 -2.93
CA LEU A 70 0.93 -8.48 -3.20
C LEU A 70 1.22 -9.27 -1.91
N VAL A 71 1.62 -8.58 -0.84
CA VAL A 71 1.95 -9.21 0.44
C VAL A 71 0.68 -9.71 1.12
N GLU A 72 -0.38 -8.91 1.11
CA GLU A 72 -1.62 -9.20 1.82
C GLU A 72 -2.86 -8.73 1.03
N PRO A 73 -3.43 -9.57 0.14
CA PRO A 73 -4.58 -9.18 -0.68
C PRO A 73 -5.74 -8.56 0.14
N GLY A 74 -6.36 -7.51 -0.39
CA GLY A 74 -7.37 -6.68 0.27
C GLY A 74 -6.81 -5.62 1.23
N SER A 75 -5.49 -5.42 1.28
CA SER A 75 -4.83 -4.42 2.13
C SER A 75 -5.35 -3.01 1.85
N TYR A 76 -5.62 -2.70 0.58
CA TYR A 76 -6.11 -1.39 0.16
C TYR A 76 -7.45 -1.04 0.81
N PHE A 77 -8.47 -1.89 0.63
CA PHE A 77 -9.80 -1.65 1.19
C PHE A 77 -9.84 -1.78 2.71
N ARG A 78 -9.01 -2.64 3.31
CA ARG A 78 -8.86 -2.66 4.78
C ARG A 78 -8.32 -1.33 5.29
N THR A 79 -7.32 -0.75 4.62
CA THR A 79 -6.76 0.55 4.98
C THR A 79 -7.80 1.66 4.84
N LEU A 80 -8.56 1.68 3.74
CA LEU A 80 -9.66 2.62 3.56
C LEU A 80 -10.74 2.49 4.64
N ALA A 81 -11.11 1.27 5.02
CA ALA A 81 -12.07 1.04 6.10
C ALA A 81 -11.57 1.55 7.46
N VAL A 82 -10.27 1.40 7.75
CA VAL A 82 -9.63 1.96 8.95
C VAL A 82 -9.69 3.49 8.91
N ALA A 83 -9.32 4.11 7.79
CA ALA A 83 -9.36 5.56 7.62
C ALA A 83 -10.78 6.11 7.78
N ALA A 84 -11.77 5.47 7.14
CA ALA A 84 -13.18 5.86 7.26
C ALA A 84 -13.70 5.75 8.70
N HIS A 85 -13.30 4.70 9.43
CA HIS A 85 -13.64 4.57 10.85
C HIS A 85 -13.09 5.74 11.68
N ILE A 86 -11.80 6.04 11.54
CA ILE A 86 -11.15 7.13 12.29
C ILE A 86 -11.78 8.47 11.94
N GLN A 87 -12.09 8.72 10.67
CA GLN A 87 -12.77 9.94 10.23
C GLN A 87 -14.18 10.07 10.83
N ALA A 88 -14.91 8.97 10.96
CA ALA A 88 -16.27 8.97 11.50
C ALA A 88 -16.33 9.07 13.03
N THR A 89 -15.39 8.44 13.75
CA THR A 89 -15.45 8.32 15.21
C THR A 89 -14.47 9.24 15.94
N GLY A 90 -13.44 9.74 15.24
CA GLY A 90 -12.30 10.41 15.85
C GLY A 90 -11.44 9.49 16.72
N GLN A 91 -11.67 8.18 16.69
CA GLN A 91 -11.03 7.19 17.55
C GLN A 91 -10.30 6.12 16.74
N PRO A 92 -9.16 5.61 17.24
CA PRO A 92 -8.49 4.47 16.64
C PRO A 92 -9.32 3.19 16.81
N ARG A 93 -9.17 2.22 15.89
CA ARG A 93 -9.81 0.90 16.04
C ARG A 93 -9.22 0.15 17.23
N THR A 94 -10.03 -0.68 17.88
CA THR A 94 -9.58 -1.61 18.91
C THR A 94 -8.38 -2.44 18.43
N GLY A 95 -7.31 -2.48 19.24
CA GLY A 95 -6.05 -3.17 18.90
C GLY A 95 -5.04 -2.31 18.13
N SER A 96 -5.32 -1.04 17.88
CA SER A 96 -4.34 -0.08 17.35
C SER A 96 -3.28 0.25 18.41
N VAL A 97 -2.04 0.47 17.97
CA VAL A 97 -0.92 0.93 18.81
C VAL A 97 -0.62 2.40 18.55
N SER A 98 0.02 3.09 19.50
CA SER A 98 0.38 4.49 19.32
C SER A 98 1.51 4.65 18.30
N GLY A 99 1.64 5.85 17.72
CA GLY A 99 2.75 6.15 16.79
C GLY A 99 4.13 6.04 17.46
N ASP A 100 4.21 6.37 18.74
CA ASP A 100 5.45 6.25 19.53
C ASP A 100 5.83 4.79 19.75
N ASP A 101 4.86 3.92 20.00
CA ASP A 101 5.09 2.46 20.10
C ASP A 101 5.59 1.89 18.77
N VAL A 102 4.98 2.29 17.65
CA VAL A 102 5.42 1.87 16.31
C VAL A 102 6.86 2.31 16.05
N ARG A 103 7.20 3.56 16.42
CA ARG A 103 8.58 4.07 16.28
C ARG A 103 9.56 3.26 17.12
N ALA A 104 9.25 3.00 18.39
CA ALA A 104 10.09 2.19 19.27
C ALA A 104 10.27 0.75 18.75
N MET A 105 9.24 0.17 18.14
CA MET A 105 9.34 -1.15 17.48
C MET A 105 10.26 -1.11 16.26
N ILE A 106 10.19 -0.05 15.45
CA ILE A 106 11.07 0.13 14.29
C ILE A 106 12.53 0.33 14.74
N ASP A 107 12.79 1.17 15.73
CA ASP A 107 14.14 1.44 16.23
C ASP A 107 14.78 0.15 16.79
N ARG A 108 14.01 -0.63 17.57
CA ARG A 108 14.45 -1.95 18.02
C ARG A 108 14.79 -2.90 16.87
N ARG A 109 13.98 -2.91 15.81
CA ARG A 109 14.24 -3.73 14.61
C ARG A 109 15.50 -3.29 13.86
N LEU A 110 15.79 -2.00 13.86
CA LEU A 110 16.94 -1.40 13.17
C LEU A 110 18.20 -1.33 14.04
N GLY A 111 18.13 -1.71 15.33
CA GLY A 111 19.25 -1.64 16.27
C GLY A 111 19.68 -0.23 16.61
N ARG A 112 18.73 0.72 16.67
CA ARG A 112 18.95 2.13 17.01
C ARG A 112 18.44 2.46 18.40
#